data_AF-A0A925E2H4-F1
#
_entry.id   AF-A0A925E2H4-F1
#
_cell.length_a   1.000
_cell.length_b   1.000
_cell.length_c   1.000
_cell.angle_alpha   90.00
_cell.angle_beta   90.00
_cell.angle_gamma   90.00
#
_symmetry.space_group_name_H-M   'P 1'
#
loop_
_entity.id
_entity.type
_entity.pdbx_description
1 polymer ?
#
loop_
_entity_poly.entity_id
_entity_poly.type
_entity_poly.pdbx_seq_one_letter_code
_entity_poly.pdbx_strand_id
1 'polypeptide(L)' 'ADTIYVASDTRYVTFMHSYPNMLPLPAAKVRQVAQAVEPYAFDRLYSAWPGKVIPSAAHEAVQKSAARYVGLLSEE' A
#
# COMPACT_ATOMS: atom_id res chain seq x y z
N ALA A 1 7.51 6.51 -9.60
CA ALA A 1 7.63 5.05 -9.43
C ALA A 1 6.48 4.61 -8.55
N ASP A 2 5.81 3.51 -8.89
CA ASP A 2 4.64 3.04 -8.14
C ASP A 2 5.12 2.37 -6.85
N THR A 3 4.62 2.82 -5.70
CA THR A 3 5.16 2.43 -4.39
C THR A 3 4.07 1.94 -3.44
N ILE A 4 4.42 0.94 -2.62
CA ILE A 4 3.70 0.56 -1.41
C ILE A 4 4.44 1.19 -0.23
N TYR A 5 3.79 2.10 0.49
CA TYR A 5 4.39 2.81 1.61
C TYR A 5 3.64 2.50 2.91
N VAL A 6 4.35 2.13 3.98
CA VAL A 6 3.76 1.90 5.30
C VAL A 6 3.25 3.21 5.88
N ALA A 7 1.93 3.28 6.11
CA ALA A 7 1.27 4.46 6.64
C ALA A 7 1.78 4.82 8.04
N SER A 8 1.50 6.05 8.48
CA SER A 8 2.01 6.54 9.76
C SER A 8 1.54 5.76 10.98
N ASP A 9 0.39 5.09 10.90
CA ASP A 9 -0.13 4.26 11.99
C ASP A 9 0.40 2.82 11.97
N THR A 10 1.27 2.49 11.02
CA THR A 10 1.93 1.17 10.83
C THR A 10 1.00 -0.04 10.76
N ARG A 11 -0.31 0.18 10.57
CA ARG A 11 -1.32 -0.87 10.39
C ARG A 11 -1.75 -1.02 8.93
N TYR A 12 -1.49 0.01 8.13
CA TYR A 12 -1.92 0.10 6.75
C TYR A 12 -0.76 0.52 5.84
N VAL A 13 -0.98 0.39 4.54
CA VAL A 13 -0.15 1.01 3.51
C VAL A 13 -0.92 2.05 2.72
N THR A 14 -0.20 2.91 2.00
CA THR A 14 -0.71 3.80 0.96
C THR A 14 0.06 3.60 -0.33
N PHE A 15 -0.49 4.11 -1.43
CA PHE A 15 0.01 3.90 -2.79
C PHE A 15 0.26 5.23 -3.48
N MET A 16 1.48 5.42 -3.98
CA MET A 16 1.91 6.72 -4.50
C MET A 16 2.67 6.57 -5.81
N HIS A 17 2.38 7.48 -6.75
CA HIS A 17 3.17 7.65 -7.96
C HIS A 17 4.47 8.42 -7.67
N SER A 18 4.38 9.42 -6.78
CA SER A 18 5.50 10.23 -6.29
C SER A 18 5.31 10.52 -4.81
N TYR A 19 6.00 9.77 -3.97
CA TYR A 19 6.02 10.01 -2.53
C TYR A 19 6.56 11.41 -2.17
N PRO A 20 7.68 11.91 -2.74
CA PRO A 20 8.20 13.25 -2.40
C PRO A 20 7.21 14.39 -2.65
N ASN A 21 6.37 14.26 -3.68
CA ASN A 21 5.38 15.27 -4.05
C ASN A 21 3.95 14.90 -3.62
N MET A 22 3.82 13.85 -2.80
CA MET A 22 2.56 13.35 -2.29
C MET A 22 1.48 13.01 -3.36
N LEU A 23 1.90 12.54 -4.55
CA LEU A 23 0.98 12.25 -5.65
C LEU A 23 0.40 10.82 -5.56
N PRO A 24 -0.94 10.65 -5.48
CA PRO A 24 -1.59 9.35 -5.35
C PRO A 24 -1.54 8.52 -6.64
N LEU A 25 -1.71 7.19 -6.52
CA LEU A 25 -1.98 6.33 -7.68
C LEU A 25 -3.47 6.31 -8.01
N PRO A 26 -3.85 6.21 -9.31
CA PRO A 26 -5.23 5.96 -9.69
C PRO A 26 -5.67 4.53 -9.29
N ALA A 27 -6.97 4.34 -9.05
CA ALA A 27 -7.53 3.08 -8.55
C ALA A 27 -7.12 1.85 -9.38
N ALA A 28 -7.06 1.96 -10.71
CA ALA A 28 -6.62 0.89 -11.59
C ALA A 28 -5.17 0.44 -11.30
N LYS A 29 -4.26 1.37 -10.99
CA LYS A 29 -2.88 1.03 -10.64
C LYS A 29 -2.75 0.48 -9.23
N VAL A 30 -3.54 0.95 -8.28
CA VAL A 30 -3.59 0.35 -6.95
C VAL A 30 -4.01 -1.12 -7.02
N ARG A 31 -5.04 -1.45 -7.82
CA ARG A 31 -5.44 -2.85 -8.07
C ARG A 31 -4.30 -3.67 -8.68
N GLN A 32 -3.63 -3.12 -9.70
CA GLN A 32 -2.52 -3.81 -10.35
C GLN A 32 -1.37 -4.11 -9.37
N VAL A 33 -1.00 -3.16 -8.52
CA VAL A 33 0.05 -3.34 -7.51
C VAL A 33 -0.36 -4.42 -6.50
N ALA A 34 -1.59 -4.37 -5.99
CA ALA A 34 -2.10 -5.34 -5.03
C ALA A 34 -2.12 -6.77 -5.60
N GLN A 35 -2.53 -6.92 -6.87
CA GLN A 35 -2.52 -8.19 -7.60
C GLN A 35 -1.11 -8.70 -7.86
N ALA A 36 -0.17 -7.81 -8.18
CA ALA A 36 1.22 -8.20 -8.44
C ALA A 36 1.89 -8.81 -7.21
N VAL A 37 1.51 -8.37 -6.00
CA VAL A 37 2.09 -8.86 -4.74
C VAL A 37 1.27 -9.96 -4.06
N GLU A 38 0.03 -10.20 -4.51
CA GLU A 38 -0.89 -11.18 -3.91
C GLU A 38 -0.35 -12.62 -3.86
N PRO A 39 0.37 -13.13 -4.87
CA PRO A 39 0.89 -14.51 -4.85
C PRO A 39 2.03 -14.76 -3.86
N TYR A 40 2.66 -13.70 -3.33
CA TYR A 40 3.82 -13.85 -2.44
C TYR A 40 3.39 -13.95 -0.99
N ALA A 41 3.92 -14.94 -0.27
CA ALA A 41 3.75 -15.03 1.17
C ALA A 41 4.76 -14.12 1.89
N PHE A 42 4.27 -13.12 2.62
CA PHE A 42 5.09 -12.26 3.48
C PHE A 42 4.32 -11.82 4.73
N ASP A 43 5.00 -11.91 5.88
CA ASP A 43 4.43 -11.49 7.17
C ASP A 43 4.85 -10.06 7.56
N ARG A 44 5.96 -9.57 7.00
CA ARG A 44 6.56 -8.28 7.35
C ARG A 44 6.73 -7.39 6.14
N LEU A 45 6.58 -6.07 6.34
CA LEU A 45 6.84 -5.07 5.31
C LEU A 45 7.71 -3.95 5.88
N TYR A 46 8.80 -3.64 5.19
CA TYR A 46 9.72 -2.56 5.53
C TYR A 46 9.64 -1.50 4.43
N SER A 47 9.36 -0.25 4.80
CA SER A 47 9.49 0.88 3.89
C SER A 47 10.89 1.49 3.93
N ALA A 48 11.17 2.43 3.03
CA ALA A 48 12.49 3.05 2.90
C ALA A 48 12.89 4.00 4.06
N TRP A 49 12.08 4.15 5.11
CA TRP A 49 12.33 5.06 6.23
C TRP A 49 12.29 4.34 7.58
N PRO A 50 13.12 4.75 8.56
CA PRO A 50 13.11 4.19 9.90
C PRO A 50 11.72 4.25 10.55
N GLY A 51 11.34 3.18 11.25
CA GLY A 51 10.06 3.08 11.96
C GLY A 51 8.84 2.83 11.06
N LYS A 52 9.00 2.82 9.73
CA LYS A 52 7.93 2.50 8.77
C LYS A 52 7.90 1.01 8.47
N VAL A 53 7.46 0.24 9.47
CA VAL A 53 7.47 -1.23 9.44
C VAL A 53 6.10 -1.77 9.85
N ILE A 54 5.60 -2.74 9.10
CA ILE A 54 4.50 -3.62 9.54
C ILE A 54 5.16 -4.93 10.01
N PRO A 55 5.13 -5.24 11.33
CA PRO A 55 5.91 -6.34 11.90
C PRO A 55 5.25 -7.72 11.78
N SER A 56 3.97 -7.78 11.43
CA SER A 56 3.19 -9.01 11.22
C SER A 56 1.95 -8.73 10.37
N ALA A 57 1.39 -9.77 9.76
CA ALA A 57 0.18 -9.72 8.91
C ALA A 57 0.28 -8.70 7.75
N ALA A 58 1.49 -8.46 7.24
CA ALA A 58 1.72 -7.42 6.25
C ALA A 58 1.03 -7.70 4.91
N HIS A 59 0.94 -8.96 4.48
CA HIS A 59 0.18 -9.33 3.28
C HIS A 59 -1.28 -8.87 3.37
N GLU A 60 -1.93 -9.21 4.47
CA GLU A 60 -3.32 -8.82 4.74
C GLU A 60 -3.47 -7.29 4.81
N ALA A 61 -2.52 -6.60 5.46
CA ALA A 61 -2.52 -5.14 5.54
C ALA A 61 -2.45 -4.49 4.14
N VAL A 62 -1.62 -5.01 3.23
CA VAL A 62 -1.52 -4.53 1.85
C VAL A 62 -2.84 -4.71 1.11
N GLN A 63 -3.45 -5.90 1.17
CA GLN A 63 -4.70 -6.19 0.46
C GLN A 63 -5.87 -5.36 1.01
N LYS A 64 -6.00 -5.25 2.35
CA LYS A 64 -7.02 -4.43 3.00
C LYS A 64 -6.86 -2.95 2.67
N SER A 65 -5.63 -2.43 2.67
CA SER A 65 -5.35 -1.05 2.29
C SER A 65 -5.70 -0.77 0.84
N ALA A 66 -5.36 -1.67 -0.08
CA ALA A 66 -5.69 -1.53 -1.49
C ALA A 66 -7.20 -1.49 -1.71
N ALA A 67 -7.95 -2.42 -1.11
CA ALA A 67 -9.40 -2.46 -1.19
C ALA A 67 -10.03 -1.17 -0.64
N ARG A 68 -9.60 -0.72 0.55
CA ARG A 68 -10.06 0.54 1.15
C ARG A 68 -9.77 1.75 0.26
N TYR A 69 -8.55 1.85 -0.24
CA TYR A 69 -8.09 2.98 -1.07
C TYR A 69 -8.87 3.05 -2.39
N VAL A 70 -9.05 1.91 -3.05
CA VAL A 70 -9.84 1.80 -4.28
C VAL A 70 -11.30 2.15 -4.05
N GLY A 71 -11.89 1.69 -2.93
CA GLY A 71 -13.27 2.06 -2.56
C GLY A 71 -13.45 3.57 -2.47
N LEU A 72 -12.56 4.25 -1.74
CA LEU A 72 -12.60 5.70 -1.58
C LEU A 72 -12.43 6.48 -2.90
N LEU A 73 -11.64 5.96 -3.85
CA LEU A 73 -11.47 6.58 -5.17
C LEU A 73 -12.61 6.29 -6.15
N SER A 74 -13.46 5.30 -5.85
CA SER A 74 -14.58 4.91 -6.71
C SER A 74 -15.91 5.47 -6.21
N GLU A 75 -15.93 6.09 -5.02
CA GLU A 75 -17.03 6.88 -4.50
C GLU A 75 -17.00 8.28 -5.13
N GLU A 76 -17.25 8.36 -6.44
CA GLU A 76 -17.67 9.55 -7.20
C GLU A 76 -18.23 9.16 -8.58
#